data_AF-A0A7X1C6L6-F1
#
_entry.id   AF-A0A7X1C6L6-F1
#
_cell.length_a   1.000
_cell.length_b   1.000
_cell.length_c   1.000
_cell.angle_alpha   90.00
_cell.angle_beta   90.00
_cell.angle_gamma   90.00
#
_symmetry.space_group_name_H-M   'P 1'
#
loop_
_entity.id
_entity.type
_entity.pdbx_description
1 polymer ?
#
loop_
_entity_poly.entity_id
_entity_poly.type
_entity_poly.pdbx_seq_one_letter_code
_entity_poly.pdbx_strand_id
1 'polypeptide(L)'
;MNADNQKRERELETTRSERQKKADELRDVTRVSRNLENSEDEIFAFERKKMNVLEEISGVYQGNYSRNVIGFVEEAGIDDSKILKRRFETVKDELVEKQGQLKRELLKIEDKEELLKKELLGN
;
A
#
# COMPACT_ATOMS: atom_id res chain seq x y z
N MET A 1 -16.73 -44.28 8.38
CA MET A 1 -16.13 -42.94 8.59
C MET A 1 -16.77 -42.34 9.84
N ASN A 2 -15.97 -41.94 10.82
CA ASN A 2 -16.48 -41.40 12.10
C ASN A 2 -17.09 -40.00 11.87
N ALA A 3 -18.20 -39.67 12.54
CA ALA A 3 -18.89 -38.38 12.38
C ALA A 3 -17.96 -37.19 12.70
N ASP A 4 -17.04 -37.39 13.63
CA ASP A 4 -16.01 -36.42 14.00
C ASP A 4 -14.97 -36.20 12.88
N ASN A 5 -14.60 -37.25 12.13
CA ASN A 5 -13.68 -37.11 11.00
C ASN A 5 -14.33 -36.35 9.85
N GLN A 6 -15.62 -36.60 9.57
CA GLN A 6 -16.38 -35.82 8.57
C GLN A 6 -16.51 -34.35 8.97
N LYS A 7 -16.69 -34.06 10.26
CA LYS A 7 -16.71 -32.68 10.77
C LYS A 7 -15.36 -31.99 10.60
N ARG A 8 -14.26 -32.67 10.96
CA ARG A 8 -12.89 -32.16 10.80
C ARG A 8 -12.50 -31.94 9.34
N GLU A 9 -12.92 -32.82 8.42
CA GLU A 9 -12.70 -32.63 6.97
C GLU A 9 -13.39 -31.38 6.44
N ARG A 10 -14.64 -31.12 6.84
CA ARG A 10 -15.34 -29.88 6.49
C ARG A 10 -14.67 -28.64 7.07
N GLU A 11 -14.18 -28.74 8.31
CA GLU A 11 -13.47 -27.64 8.94
C GLU A 11 -12.12 -27.36 8.25
N LEU A 12 -11.42 -28.41 7.80
CA LEU A 12 -10.20 -28.28 7.02
C LEU A 12 -10.46 -27.61 5.66
N GLU A 13 -11.51 -28.00 4.96
CA GLU A 13 -11.90 -27.39 3.69
C GLU A 13 -12.26 -25.90 3.85
N THR A 14 -13.02 -25.57 4.89
CA THR A 14 -13.35 -24.18 5.24
C THR A 14 -12.07 -23.38 5.54
N THR A 15 -11.17 -23.94 6.35
CA THR A 15 -9.89 -23.31 6.73
C THR A 15 -9.01 -23.06 5.49
N ARG A 16 -8.97 -23.99 4.53
CA ARG A 16 -8.24 -23.81 3.26
C ARG A 16 -8.83 -22.71 2.40
N SER A 17 -10.16 -22.63 2.33
CA SER A 17 -10.86 -21.57 1.60
C SER A 17 -10.56 -20.19 2.20
N GLU A 18 -10.58 -20.08 3.53
CA GLU A 18 -10.19 -18.86 4.25
C GLU A 18 -8.73 -18.48 4.00
N ARG A 19 -7.81 -19.46 4.03
CA ARG A 19 -6.39 -19.25 3.70
C ARG A 19 -6.21 -18.66 2.31
N GLN A 20 -6.90 -19.24 1.32
CA GLN A 20 -6.81 -18.78 -0.07
C GLN A 20 -7.32 -17.33 -0.20
N LYS A 21 -8.48 -17.02 0.39
CA LYS A 21 -9.03 -15.65 0.37
C LYS A 21 -8.06 -14.64 1.00
N LYS A 22 -7.42 -14.99 2.12
CA LYS A 22 -6.46 -14.12 2.80
C LYS A 22 -5.15 -13.96 2.02
N ALA A 23 -4.71 -15.00 1.33
CA ALA A 23 -3.55 -14.94 0.44
C ALA A 23 -3.82 -14.02 -0.76
N ASP A 24 -5.02 -14.11 -1.34
CA ASP A 24 -5.45 -13.23 -2.43
C ASP A 24 -5.55 -11.77 -1.97
N GLU A 25 -6.12 -11.51 -0.78
CA GLU A 25 -6.14 -10.16 -0.19
C GLU A 25 -4.72 -9.61 0.03
N LEU A 26 -3.80 -10.41 0.55
CA LEU A 26 -2.40 -10.00 0.73
C LEU A 26 -1.73 -9.67 -0.61
N ARG A 27 -2.01 -10.47 -1.66
CA ARG A 27 -1.49 -10.23 -3.00
C ARG A 27 -2.00 -8.90 -3.57
N ASP A 28 -3.28 -8.60 -3.38
CA ASP A 28 -3.87 -7.34 -3.83
C ASP A 28 -3.28 -6.13 -3.11
N VAL A 29 -3.16 -6.18 -1.78
CA VAL A 29 -2.52 -5.11 -1.00
C VAL A 29 -1.06 -4.92 -1.42
N THR A 30 -0.33 -6.01 -1.67
CA THR A 30 1.07 -5.95 -2.16
C THR A 30 1.14 -5.31 -3.54
N ARG A 31 0.21 -5.62 -4.45
CA ARG A 31 0.13 -5.01 -5.77
C ARG A 31 -0.16 -3.51 -5.70
N VAL A 32 -1.12 -3.10 -4.87
CA VAL A 32 -1.44 -1.68 -4.66
C VAL A 32 -0.23 -0.94 -4.10
N SER A 33 0.47 -1.50 -3.13
CA SER A 33 1.69 -0.92 -2.55
C SER A 33 2.76 -0.63 -3.61
N ARG A 34 3.01 -1.58 -4.52
CA ARG A 34 3.98 -1.38 -5.61
C ARG A 34 3.55 -0.32 -6.61
N ASN A 35 2.27 -0.30 -6.96
CA ASN A 35 1.75 0.72 -7.87
C ASN A 35 1.83 2.12 -7.24
N LEU A 36 1.59 2.23 -5.93
CA LEU A 36 1.69 3.48 -5.20
C LEU A 36 3.11 4.02 -5.20
N GLU A 37 4.12 3.16 -4.99
CA GLU A 37 5.54 3.54 -5.07
C GLU A 37 5.91 4.08 -6.46
N ASN A 38 5.42 3.44 -7.54
CA ASN A 38 5.66 3.93 -8.90
C ASN A 38 4.98 5.29 -9.16
N SER A 39 3.75 5.47 -8.69
CA SER A 39 3.02 6.74 -8.84
C SER A 39 3.61 7.88 -8.00
N GLU A 40 4.17 7.56 -6.83
CA GLU A 40 4.89 8.50 -5.98
C GLU A 40 6.08 9.12 -6.74
N ASP A 41 6.91 8.27 -7.37
CA ASP A 41 8.07 8.70 -8.16
C ASP A 41 7.67 9.58 -9.34
N GLU A 42 6.59 9.22 -10.06
CA GLU A 42 6.08 9.98 -11.21
C GLU A 42 5.56 11.37 -10.81
N ILE A 43 4.79 11.45 -9.72
CA ILE A 43 4.23 12.72 -9.23
C ILE A 43 5.33 13.65 -8.75
N PHE A 44 6.32 13.14 -7.98
CA PHE A 44 7.44 13.97 -7.54
C PHE A 44 8.38 14.37 -8.68
N ALA A 45 8.50 13.56 -9.74
CA ALA A 45 9.20 13.97 -10.96
C ALA A 45 8.44 15.08 -11.69
N PHE A 46 7.11 15.01 -11.76
CA PHE A 46 6.26 16.04 -12.37
C PHE A 46 6.32 17.37 -11.60
N GLU A 47 6.18 17.35 -10.27
CA GLU A 47 6.26 18.56 -9.43
C GLU A 47 7.65 19.24 -9.55
N ARG A 48 8.74 18.47 -9.59
CA ARG A 48 10.08 19.02 -9.84
C ARG A 48 10.20 19.68 -11.20
N LYS A 49 9.67 19.05 -12.26
CA LYS A 49 9.67 19.65 -13.62
C LYS A 49 8.85 20.94 -13.65
N LYS A 50 7.68 20.96 -13.01
CA LYS A 50 6.84 22.15 -12.90
C LYS A 50 7.58 23.28 -12.19
N MET A 51 8.28 22.99 -11.10
CA MET A 51 9.09 23.99 -10.39
C MET A 51 10.21 24.56 -11.27
N ASN A 52 10.96 23.69 -11.96
CA ASN A 52 12.02 24.13 -12.88
C ASN A 52 11.47 25.03 -14.01
N VAL A 53 10.29 24.71 -14.57
CA VAL A 53 9.64 25.55 -15.60
C VAL A 53 9.22 26.91 -15.01
N LEU A 54 8.71 26.95 -13.79
CA LEU A 54 8.37 28.20 -13.12
C LEU A 54 9.63 29.05 -12.84
N GLU A 55 10.75 28.43 -12.45
CA GLU A 55 12.05 29.10 -12.30
C GLU A 55 12.59 29.64 -13.64
N GLU A 56 12.48 28.88 -14.73
CA GLU A 56 12.88 29.34 -16.07
C GLU A 56 12.03 30.52 -16.54
N ILE A 57 10.70 30.44 -16.37
CA ILE A 57 9.77 31.54 -16.67
C ILE A 57 10.12 32.75 -15.80
N SER A 58 10.40 32.56 -14.51
CA SER A 58 10.78 33.65 -13.60
C SER A 58 12.08 34.33 -14.04
N GLY A 59 13.08 33.57 -14.48
CA GLY A 59 14.34 34.08 -15.04
C GLY A 59 14.14 34.91 -16.31
N VAL A 60 13.19 34.52 -17.18
CA VAL A 60 12.79 35.31 -18.36
C VAL A 60 12.04 36.59 -17.95
N TYR A 61 11.19 36.53 -16.94
CA TYR A 61 10.36 37.65 -16.47
C TYR A 61 11.09 38.63 -15.52
N GLN A 62 12.24 38.26 -14.93
CA GLN A 62 13.09 39.18 -14.15
C GLN A 62 13.63 40.36 -14.97
N GLY A 63 13.55 40.30 -16.31
CA GLY A 63 13.79 41.46 -17.18
C GLY A 63 12.72 42.57 -17.08
N ASN A 64 11.50 42.27 -16.60
CA ASN A 64 10.40 43.24 -16.49
C ASN A 64 9.47 42.90 -15.31
N TYR A 65 9.62 43.64 -14.18
CA TYR A 65 8.65 43.78 -13.08
C TYR A 65 7.79 42.56 -12.68
N SER A 66 8.29 41.65 -11.81
CA SER A 66 7.46 40.51 -11.34
C SER A 66 7.88 39.82 -10.03
N ARG A 67 8.67 40.46 -9.15
CA ARG A 67 9.14 39.85 -7.88
C ARG A 67 8.03 39.31 -6.95
N ASN A 68 6.84 39.90 -6.95
CA ASN A 68 5.77 39.56 -6.01
C ASN A 68 4.91 38.35 -6.43
N VAL A 69 4.86 38.02 -7.73
CA VAL A 69 4.08 36.86 -8.22
C VAL A 69 4.90 35.58 -8.05
N ILE A 70 6.23 35.68 -8.15
CA ILE A 70 7.16 34.55 -8.05
C ILE A 70 7.19 33.97 -6.63
N GLY A 71 7.32 34.82 -5.60
CA GLY A 71 7.36 34.34 -4.20
C GLY A 71 6.08 33.63 -3.74
N PHE A 72 4.91 34.06 -4.24
CA PHE A 72 3.63 33.44 -3.87
C PHE A 72 3.41 32.08 -4.54
N VAL A 73 3.87 31.91 -5.78
CA VAL A 73 3.77 30.65 -6.52
C VAL A 73 4.79 29.62 -6.02
N GLU A 74 6.00 30.06 -5.64
CA GLU A 74 7.00 29.22 -4.99
C GLU A 74 6.51 28.69 -3.64
N GLU A 75 5.95 29.55 -2.77
CA GLU A 75 5.41 29.13 -1.47
C GLU A 75 4.21 28.17 -1.60
N ALA A 76 3.24 28.48 -2.48
CA ALA A 76 2.06 27.64 -2.67
C ALA A 76 2.41 26.26 -3.27
N GLY A 77 3.33 26.20 -4.24
CA GLY A 77 3.77 24.94 -4.84
C GLY A 77 4.57 24.05 -3.87
N ILE A 78 5.38 24.65 -3.00
CA ILE A 78 6.17 23.92 -1.99
C ILE A 78 5.25 23.30 -0.92
N ASP A 79 4.22 24.02 -0.48
CA ASP A 79 3.33 23.52 0.57
C ASP A 79 2.40 22.41 0.08
N ASP A 80 1.87 22.51 -1.14
CA ASP A 80 1.07 21.43 -1.74
C ASP A 80 1.89 20.14 -1.91
N SER A 81 3.16 20.25 -2.33
CA SER A 81 4.06 19.09 -2.47
C SER A 81 4.35 18.41 -1.13
N LYS A 82 4.58 19.18 -0.06
CA LYS A 82 4.77 18.65 1.29
C LYS A 82 3.53 17.94 1.83
N ILE A 83 2.34 18.52 1.60
CA ILE A 83 1.07 17.91 2.01
C ILE A 83 0.86 16.59 1.25
N LEU A 84 1.12 16.58 -0.06
CA LEU A 84 1.00 15.39 -0.87
C LEU A 84 1.95 14.29 -0.42
N LYS A 85 3.21 14.63 -0.11
CA LYS A 85 4.19 13.70 0.44
C LYS A 85 3.75 13.07 1.74
N ARG A 86 3.27 13.86 2.70
CA ARG A 86 2.76 13.33 3.97
C ARG A 86 1.57 12.38 3.79
N ARG A 87 0.68 12.69 2.83
CA ARG A 87 -0.44 11.80 2.49
C ARG A 87 0.04 10.48 1.89
N PHE A 88 1.03 10.52 1.00
CA PHE A 88 1.66 9.31 0.46
C PHE A 88 2.31 8.46 1.56
N GLU A 89 3.09 9.09 2.45
CA GLU A 89 3.71 8.41 3.60
C GLU A 89 2.67 7.74 4.49
N THR A 90 1.55 8.43 4.78
CA THR A 90 0.47 7.88 5.60
C THR A 90 -0.18 6.65 4.95
N VAL A 91 -0.51 6.73 3.66
CA VAL A 91 -1.08 5.58 2.93
C VAL A 91 -0.10 4.42 2.85
N LYS A 92 1.21 4.71 2.70
CA LYS A 92 2.26 3.69 2.71
C LYS A 92 2.32 2.96 4.06
N ASP A 93 2.28 3.71 5.16
CA ASP A 93 2.28 3.13 6.51
C ASP A 93 1.04 2.25 6.75
N GLU A 94 -0.15 2.72 6.34
CA GLU A 94 -1.40 1.92 6.41
C GLU A 94 -1.31 0.62 5.60
N LEU A 95 -0.74 0.67 4.39
CA LEU A 95 -0.53 -0.51 3.56
C LEU A 95 0.45 -1.50 4.18
N VAL A 96 1.55 -1.01 4.77
CA VAL A 96 2.53 -1.84 5.48
C VAL A 96 1.90 -2.50 6.70
N GLU A 97 1.12 -1.76 7.47
CA GLU A 97 0.40 -2.30 8.62
C GLU A 97 -0.58 -3.39 8.19
N LYS A 98 -1.39 -3.13 7.16
CA LYS A 98 -2.36 -4.08 6.62
C LYS A 98 -1.68 -5.36 6.11
N GLN A 99 -0.56 -5.24 5.39
CA GLN A 99 0.23 -6.42 4.98
C GLN A 99 0.73 -7.21 6.19
N GLY A 100 1.21 -6.53 7.23
CA GLY A 100 1.65 -7.16 8.47
C GLY A 100 0.53 -7.90 9.20
N GLN A 101 -0.66 -7.31 9.26
CA GLN A 101 -1.86 -7.94 9.82
C GLN A 101 -2.24 -9.20 9.04
N LEU A 102 -2.33 -9.13 7.71
CA LEU A 102 -2.69 -10.26 6.85
C LEU A 102 -1.68 -11.41 6.94
N LYS A 103 -0.38 -11.12 7.03
CA LYS A 103 0.66 -12.15 7.24
C LYS A 103 0.47 -12.88 8.57
N ARG A 104 0.15 -12.16 9.64
CA ARG A 104 -0.13 -12.77 10.95
C ARG A 104 -1.40 -13.61 10.95
N GLU A 105 -2.45 -13.17 10.25
CA GLU A 105 -3.68 -13.94 10.08
C GLU A 105 -3.43 -15.23 9.30
N LEU A 106 -2.66 -15.17 8.21
CA LEU A 106 -2.28 -16.34 7.42
C LEU A 106 -1.54 -17.38 8.26
N LEU A 107 -0.56 -16.96 9.06
CA LEU A 107 0.17 -17.87 9.96
C LEU A 107 -0.78 -18.60 10.92
N LYS A 108 -1.75 -17.90 11.52
CA LYS A 108 -2.75 -18.54 12.40
C LYS A 108 -3.63 -19.54 11.67
N ILE A 109 -3.99 -19.26 10.41
CA ILE A 109 -4.79 -20.17 9.58
C ILE A 109 -3.95 -21.40 9.20
N GLU A 110 -2.66 -21.23 8.91
CA GLU A 110 -1.74 -22.33 8.61
C GLU A 110 -1.54 -23.24 9.83
N ASP A 111 -1.32 -22.67 11.02
CA ASP A 111 -1.24 -23.42 12.28
C ASP A 111 -2.52 -24.24 12.54
N LYS A 112 -3.69 -23.63 12.29
CA LYS A 112 -4.99 -24.31 12.41
C LYS A 112 -5.11 -25.44 11.39
N GLU A 113 -4.71 -25.23 10.14
CA GLU A 113 -4.74 -26.25 9.09
C GLU A 113 -3.84 -27.45 9.46
N GLU A 114 -2.64 -27.19 9.99
CA GLU A 114 -1.72 -28.25 10.44
C GLU A 114 -2.28 -29.06 11.61
N LEU A 115 -2.89 -28.39 12.60
CA LEU A 115 -3.55 -29.05 13.73
C LEU A 115 -4.66 -29.99 13.25
N LEU A 116 -5.55 -29.51 12.38
CA LEU A 116 -6.63 -30.32 11.81
C LEU A 116 -6.10 -31.52 11.00
N LYS A 117 -5.02 -31.33 10.23
CA LYS A 117 -4.35 -32.45 9.53
C LYS A 117 -3.79 -33.49 10.50
N LYS A 118 -3.11 -33.06 11.56
CA LYS A 118 -2.56 -33.98 12.59
C LYS A 118 -3.68 -34.77 13.27
N GLU A 119 -4.77 -34.10 13.63
CA GLU A 119 -5.94 -34.77 14.24
C GLU A 119 -6.63 -35.77 13.30
N LEU A 120 -6.63 -35.51 11.99
CA LEU A 120 -7.17 -36.44 11.00
C LEU A 120 -6.25 -37.65 10.74
N LEU A 121 -4.93 -37.49 10.92
CA LEU A 121 -3.94 -38.57 10.74
C LEU A 121 -3.71 -39.40 12.01
N GLY A 122 -4.00 -38.85 13.19
CA GLY A 122 -3.84 -39.49 14.50
C GLY A 122 -5.07 -40.26 15.00
N ASN A 123 -6.14 -40.36 14.20
CA ASN A 123 -7.37 -41.13 14.48
C ASN A 123 -7.57 -42.25 13.47
#